data_AF-A0A7D5FEA7-F1
#
_entry.id   AF-A0A7D5FEA7-F1
#
_cell.length_a   1.000
_cell.length_b   1.000
_cell.length_c   1.000
_cell.angle_alpha   90.00
_cell.angle_beta   90.00
_cell.angle_gamma   90.00
#
_symmetry.space_group_name_H-M   'P 1'
#
loop_
_entity.id
_entity.type
_entity.pdbx_description
1 polymer ?
#
loop_
_entity_poly.entity_id
_entity_poly.type
_entity_poly.pdbx_seq_one_letter_code
_entity_poly.pdbx_strand_id
1 'polypeptide(L)'
;MENKEIIINDKIYNLSLEFILGFFEGDGSVTIQLKSNPRHKTGKQVILIFEIHQHAIDKDLLKAISIYLDAGKVEIGRKVGKENNWVYRLRISTQKDLFNKLYPILRYQSMVLKKRNNDLNLFLEACKIVEAQKHTNLLGQRELEVISSKLSSKLNLDSKRSLPETFKSLNHEWVRGITDAEGNFNFSIYTRKDKTSSNIGTPEPDNNYNKKEVIFRFSIVQENSEITFLNKLTEFFKCGNVHIDSKGGGVFTVNNRKELQSKIIPFFENNELQTIKKHSFLCFKKALDICLNNKVLMDIHYQNLEELKNDTKENRE
;
A
#
# COMPACT_ATOMS: atom_id res chain seq x y z
N MET A 1 -0.79 -1.61 -21.97
CA MET A 1 0.49 -2.35 -21.80
C MET A 1 0.13 -3.73 -21.32
N GLU A 2 0.80 -4.75 -21.84
CA GLU A 2 0.58 -6.15 -21.46
C GLU A 2 1.29 -6.49 -20.15
N ASN A 3 0.82 -7.55 -19.50
CA ASN A 3 1.47 -8.11 -18.32
C ASN A 3 2.86 -8.62 -18.70
N LYS A 4 3.83 -8.46 -17.80
CA LYS A 4 5.20 -8.93 -18.01
C LYS A 4 5.72 -9.66 -16.79
N GLU A 5 6.41 -10.75 -17.06
CA GLU A 5 7.29 -11.40 -16.11
C GLU A 5 8.68 -10.75 -16.19
N ILE A 6 9.23 -10.35 -15.05
CA ILE A 6 10.55 -9.72 -14.94
C ILE A 6 11.33 -10.44 -13.86
N ILE A 7 12.53 -10.91 -14.18
CA ILE A 7 13.39 -11.65 -13.24
C ILE A 7 14.51 -10.72 -12.76
N ILE A 8 14.66 -10.60 -11.44
CA ILE A 8 15.74 -9.84 -10.81
C ILE A 8 16.25 -10.65 -9.63
N ASN A 9 17.56 -10.96 -9.61
CA ASN A 9 18.20 -11.75 -8.54
C ASN A 9 17.42 -13.05 -8.25
N ASP A 10 17.08 -13.81 -9.29
CA ASP A 10 16.31 -15.06 -9.25
C ASP A 10 14.87 -14.95 -8.70
N LYS A 11 14.41 -13.74 -8.35
CA LYS A 11 13.02 -13.47 -7.99
C LYS A 11 12.22 -13.08 -9.23
N ILE A 12 11.08 -13.75 -9.40
CA ILE A 12 10.12 -13.47 -10.47
C ILE A 12 9.15 -12.38 -10.01
N TYR A 13 8.97 -11.38 -10.85
CA TYR A 13 8.00 -10.30 -10.68
C TYR A 13 6.98 -10.32 -11.82
N ASN A 14 5.71 -10.58 -11.47
CA ASN A 14 4.59 -10.59 -12.40
C ASN A 14 3.87 -9.25 -12.34
N LEU A 15 4.23 -8.34 -13.25
CA LEU A 15 3.73 -6.97 -13.24
C LEU A 15 2.71 -6.71 -14.33
N SER A 16 1.66 -5.99 -13.97
CA SER A 16 0.69 -5.39 -14.87
C SER A 16 0.64 -3.87 -14.61
N LEU A 17 0.06 -3.11 -15.53
CA LEU A 17 -0.14 -1.68 -15.31
C LEU A 17 -1.06 -1.43 -14.11
N GLU A 18 -2.15 -2.20 -13.97
CA GLU A 18 -3.09 -2.04 -12.84
C GLU A 18 -2.43 -2.37 -11.50
N PHE A 19 -1.56 -3.38 -11.43
CA PHE A 19 -0.75 -3.64 -10.23
C PHE A 19 0.12 -2.44 -9.87
N ILE A 20 0.86 -1.89 -10.84
CA ILE A 20 1.75 -0.74 -10.61
C ILE A 20 0.95 0.48 -10.17
N LEU A 21 -0.24 0.72 -10.75
CA LEU A 21 -1.11 1.81 -10.35
C LEU A 21 -1.63 1.61 -8.92
N GLY A 22 -2.11 0.42 -8.56
CA GLY A 22 -2.54 0.12 -7.19
C GLY A 22 -1.43 0.29 -6.16
N PHE A 23 -0.23 -0.18 -6.49
CA PHE A 23 0.95 0.00 -5.64
C PHE A 23 1.38 1.47 -5.52
N PHE A 24 1.37 2.22 -6.63
CA PHE A 24 1.62 3.66 -6.65
C PHE A 24 0.57 4.43 -5.82
N GLU A 25 -0.68 4.01 -5.82
CA GLU A 25 -1.71 4.71 -5.05
C GLU A 25 -1.49 4.62 -3.54
N GLY A 26 -0.90 3.53 -3.05
CA GLY A 26 -0.39 3.44 -1.68
C GLY A 26 0.91 4.22 -1.50
N ASP A 27 2.02 3.74 -2.07
CA ASP A 27 3.38 4.16 -1.73
C ASP A 27 4.02 5.17 -2.70
N GLY A 28 3.26 5.61 -3.71
CA GLY A 28 3.69 6.55 -4.72
C GLY A 28 3.51 8.01 -4.36
N SER A 29 4.07 8.89 -5.17
CA SER A 29 3.85 10.33 -5.11
C SER A 29 4.15 11.00 -6.44
N VAL A 30 3.47 12.12 -6.69
CA VAL A 30 3.85 13.09 -7.73
C VAL A 30 4.21 14.40 -7.09
N THR A 31 5.22 15.07 -7.63
CA THR A 31 5.68 16.38 -7.14
C THR A 31 5.89 17.35 -8.29
N ILE A 32 5.42 18.59 -8.10
CA ILE A 32 5.65 19.73 -8.98
C ILE A 32 6.50 20.74 -8.20
N GLN A 33 7.79 20.85 -8.53
CA GLN A 33 8.74 21.72 -7.84
C GLN A 33 9.15 22.90 -8.72
N LEU A 34 9.23 24.09 -8.10
CA LEU A 34 9.89 25.25 -8.68
C LEU A 34 11.09 25.61 -7.80
N LYS A 35 12.29 25.24 -8.24
CA LYS A 35 13.55 25.47 -7.50
C LYS A 35 14.21 26.75 -7.98
N SER A 36 14.71 27.56 -7.05
CA SER A 36 15.55 28.71 -7.41
C SER A 36 16.76 28.25 -8.22
N ASN A 37 16.95 28.85 -9.39
CA ASN A 37 18.08 28.58 -10.26
C ASN A 37 18.34 29.81 -11.15
N PRO A 38 19.39 30.60 -10.85
CA PRO A 38 19.66 31.86 -11.56
C PRO A 38 20.06 31.66 -13.02
N ARG A 39 20.35 30.43 -13.46
CA ARG A 39 20.66 30.12 -14.87
C ARG A 39 19.41 30.13 -15.77
N HIS A 40 18.21 30.07 -15.21
CA HIS A 40 16.96 30.14 -15.96
C HIS A 40 16.47 31.59 -16.07
N LYS A 41 15.87 31.96 -17.21
CA LYS A 41 15.35 33.33 -17.48
C LYS A 41 14.38 33.86 -16.42
N THR A 42 13.63 32.96 -15.81
CA THR A 42 12.63 33.25 -14.77
C THR A 42 13.21 33.17 -13.34
N GLY A 43 14.50 32.82 -13.20
CA GLY A 43 15.14 32.56 -11.92
C GLY A 43 14.73 31.24 -11.24
N LYS A 44 13.87 30.42 -11.88
CA LYS A 44 13.43 29.13 -11.33
C LYS A 44 13.46 28.02 -12.36
N GLN A 45 13.91 26.85 -11.92
CA GLN A 45 13.81 25.58 -12.64
C GLN A 45 12.53 24.83 -12.22
N VAL A 46 11.74 24.39 -13.20
CA VAL A 46 10.59 23.51 -12.98
C VAL A 46 11.03 22.06 -13.04
N ILE A 47 10.63 21.26 -12.05
CA ILE A 47 10.92 19.82 -11.99
C ILE A 47 9.62 19.07 -11.67
N LEU A 48 9.24 18.17 -12.57
CA LEU A 48 8.13 17.24 -12.39
C LEU A 48 8.69 15.87 -12.01
N ILE A 49 8.15 15.26 -10.96
CA ILE A 49 8.68 14.03 -10.37
C ILE A 49 7.52 13.06 -10.13
N PHE A 50 7.65 11.84 -10.64
CA PHE A 50 6.87 10.68 -10.20
C PHE A 50 7.80 9.75 -9.43
N GLU A 51 7.41 9.34 -8.22
CA GLU A 51 8.24 8.51 -7.34
C GLU A 51 7.42 7.41 -6.66
N ILE A 52 8.03 6.24 -6.45
CA ILE A 52 7.52 5.17 -5.57
C ILE A 52 8.64 4.86 -4.56
N HIS A 53 8.31 4.83 -3.28
CA HIS A 53 9.26 4.58 -2.20
C HIS A 53 9.04 3.20 -1.59
N GLN A 54 10.11 2.48 -1.25
CA GLN A 54 10.03 1.19 -0.55
C GLN A 54 11.22 0.96 0.37
N HIS A 55 11.04 0.08 1.36
CA HIS A 55 12.15 -0.42 2.16
C HIS A 55 13.14 -1.20 1.28
N ALA A 56 14.40 -1.28 1.72
CA ALA A 56 15.49 -1.94 0.99
C ALA A 56 15.18 -3.40 0.60
N ILE A 57 14.39 -4.10 1.42
CA ILE A 57 13.98 -5.48 1.17
C ILE A 57 13.18 -5.63 -0.13
N ASP A 58 12.42 -4.61 -0.52
CA ASP A 58 11.60 -4.58 -1.73
C ASP A 58 12.21 -3.69 -2.84
N LYS A 59 13.50 -3.35 -2.73
CA LYS A 59 14.19 -2.53 -3.75
C LYS A 59 14.15 -3.15 -5.15
N ASP A 60 14.14 -4.47 -5.24
CA ASP A 60 14.13 -5.17 -6.52
C ASP A 60 12.76 -5.10 -7.19
N LEU A 61 11.66 -4.93 -6.43
CA LEU A 61 10.35 -4.59 -7.02
C LEU A 61 10.41 -3.22 -7.72
N LEU A 62 11.06 -2.22 -7.12
CA LEU A 62 11.24 -0.91 -7.75
C LEU A 62 12.02 -1.01 -9.07
N LYS A 63 13.03 -1.90 -9.13
CA LYS A 63 13.79 -2.15 -10.36
C LYS A 63 12.92 -2.84 -11.42
N ALA A 64 12.10 -3.82 -11.01
CA ALA A 64 11.17 -4.49 -11.91
C ALA A 64 10.15 -3.50 -12.50
N ILE A 65 9.59 -2.60 -11.68
CA ILE A 65 8.69 -1.54 -12.14
C ILE A 65 9.40 -0.59 -13.12
N SER A 66 10.66 -0.23 -12.84
CA SER A 66 11.47 0.61 -13.75
C SER A 66 11.68 -0.05 -15.11
N ILE A 67 11.99 -1.35 -15.15
CA ILE A 67 12.11 -2.13 -16.39
C ILE A 67 10.77 -2.24 -17.11
N TYR A 68 9.67 -2.48 -16.38
CA TYR A 68 8.33 -2.57 -16.96
C TYR A 68 7.94 -1.28 -17.68
N LEU A 69 8.15 -0.14 -17.02
CA LEU A 69 7.85 1.20 -17.55
C LEU A 69 8.89 1.70 -18.55
N ASP A 70 10.03 1.03 -18.68
CA ASP A 70 11.21 1.48 -19.44
C ASP A 70 11.59 2.93 -19.08
N ALA A 71 11.57 3.23 -17.77
CA ALA A 71 11.68 4.59 -17.25
C ALA A 71 12.21 4.65 -15.82
N GLY A 72 12.91 5.74 -15.54
CA GLY A 72 13.32 6.11 -14.18
C GLY A 72 14.58 5.41 -13.69
N LYS A 73 14.97 5.77 -12.47
CA LYS A 73 16.13 5.21 -11.79
C LYS A 73 15.75 4.83 -10.37
N VAL A 74 16.27 3.68 -9.92
CA VAL A 74 16.17 3.27 -8.52
C VAL A 74 17.37 3.82 -7.78
N GLU A 75 17.11 4.67 -6.80
CA GLU A 75 18.11 5.39 -6.03
C GLU A 75 17.90 5.12 -4.54
N ILE A 76 18.99 5.23 -3.76
CA ILE A 76 18.88 5.29 -2.30
C ILE A 76 18.21 6.61 -1.94
N GLY A 77 17.13 6.51 -1.16
CA GLY A 77 16.41 7.63 -0.59
C GLY A 77 17.01 8.06 0.75
N ARG A 78 16.16 8.09 1.79
CA ARG A 78 16.55 8.46 3.16
C ARG A 78 16.77 7.21 4.02
N LYS A 79 17.63 7.33 5.03
CA LYS A 79 17.70 6.36 6.13
C LYS A 79 16.53 6.58 7.08
N VAL A 80 15.90 5.52 7.57
CA VAL A 80 14.76 5.59 8.50
C VAL A 80 15.10 4.81 9.77
N GLY A 81 15.22 5.49 10.91
CA GLY A 81 15.43 4.83 12.20
C GLY A 81 16.86 4.27 12.40
N LYS A 82 16.97 2.99 12.76
CA LYS A 82 18.21 2.30 13.19
C LYS A 82 19.25 2.16 12.06
N GLU A 83 20.44 1.67 12.39
CA GLU A 83 21.45 1.30 11.38
C GLU A 83 20.92 0.24 10.41
N ASN A 84 21.22 0.40 9.11
CA ASN A 84 20.81 -0.45 7.98
C ASN A 84 19.35 -0.40 7.47
N ASN A 85 18.46 0.42 8.03
CA ASN A 85 17.09 0.56 7.52
C ASN A 85 17.00 1.67 6.45
N TRP A 86 17.23 1.28 5.19
CA TRP A 86 17.25 2.18 4.04
C TRP A 86 15.92 2.15 3.28
N VAL A 87 15.47 3.32 2.86
CA VAL A 87 14.39 3.46 1.87
C VAL A 87 15.01 3.72 0.52
N TYR A 88 14.57 2.97 -0.49
CA TYR A 88 14.87 3.21 -1.89
C TYR A 88 13.69 3.92 -2.55
N ARG A 89 13.96 4.63 -3.64
CA ARG A 89 12.92 5.24 -4.48
C ARG A 89 13.16 4.90 -5.94
N LEU A 90 12.11 4.52 -6.65
CA LEU A 90 12.05 4.65 -8.10
C LEU A 90 11.68 6.10 -8.40
N ARG A 91 12.53 6.82 -9.15
CA ARG A 91 12.30 8.21 -9.53
C ARG A 91 12.25 8.36 -11.05
N ILE A 92 11.16 8.92 -11.55
CA ILE A 92 10.97 9.33 -12.95
C ILE A 92 10.83 10.85 -12.98
N SER A 93 11.90 11.56 -13.38
CA SER A 93 11.92 13.03 -13.40
C SER A 93 12.69 13.65 -14.56
N THR A 94 13.29 12.85 -15.44
CA THR A 94 13.94 13.38 -16.66
C THR A 94 12.86 13.68 -17.69
N GLN A 95 13.05 14.70 -18.54
CA GLN A 95 12.07 14.98 -19.60
C GLN A 95 11.91 13.78 -20.55
N LYS A 96 13.00 13.08 -20.87
CA LYS A 96 12.97 11.88 -21.71
C LYS A 96 12.05 10.80 -21.12
N ASP A 97 12.29 10.39 -19.88
CA ASP A 97 11.51 9.31 -19.27
C ASP A 97 10.08 9.76 -18.98
N LEU A 98 9.90 10.99 -18.51
CA LEU A 98 8.58 11.52 -18.21
C LEU A 98 7.72 11.65 -19.46
N PHE A 99 8.17 12.37 -20.50
CA PHE A 99 7.32 12.68 -21.65
C PHE A 99 7.30 11.58 -22.72
N ASN A 100 8.36 10.79 -22.87
CA ASN A 100 8.40 9.76 -23.90
C ASN A 100 7.92 8.39 -23.40
N LYS A 101 7.87 8.16 -22.07
CA LYS A 101 7.54 6.85 -21.50
C LYS A 101 6.34 6.92 -20.57
N LEU A 102 6.43 7.72 -19.49
CA LEU A 102 5.41 7.70 -18.43
C LEU A 102 4.14 8.49 -18.78
N TYR A 103 4.27 9.72 -19.27
CA TYR A 103 3.15 10.62 -19.59
C TYR A 103 2.18 10.03 -20.63
N PRO A 104 2.64 9.39 -21.73
CA PRO A 104 1.75 8.72 -22.68
C PRO A 104 0.90 7.62 -22.06
N ILE A 105 1.38 6.96 -20.99
CA ILE A 105 0.63 5.95 -20.25
C ILE A 105 -0.39 6.64 -19.33
N LEU A 106 0.10 7.55 -18.47
CA LEU A 106 -0.69 8.16 -17.39
C LEU A 106 -1.86 9.02 -17.89
N ARG A 107 -1.73 9.67 -19.06
CA ARG A 107 -2.78 10.54 -19.60
C ARG A 107 -4.09 9.84 -19.97
N TYR A 108 -4.08 8.50 -20.00
CA TYR A 108 -5.27 7.66 -20.21
C TYR A 108 -5.72 6.92 -18.95
N GLN A 109 -5.10 7.21 -17.80
CA GLN A 109 -5.42 6.54 -16.54
C GLN A 109 -6.25 7.44 -15.63
N SER A 110 -7.08 6.80 -14.82
CA SER A 110 -7.67 7.37 -13.62
C SER A 110 -7.25 6.53 -12.41
N MET A 111 -7.32 7.14 -11.23
CA MET A 111 -6.97 6.51 -9.96
C MET A 111 -8.24 6.15 -9.18
N VAL A 112 -8.13 5.19 -8.25
CA VAL A 112 -9.23 4.76 -7.39
C VAL A 112 -9.36 5.66 -6.17
N LEU A 113 -8.26 5.98 -5.50
CA LEU A 113 -8.22 6.90 -4.37
C LEU A 113 -8.39 8.33 -4.88
N LYS A 114 -9.32 9.08 -4.28
CA LYS A 114 -9.64 10.42 -4.78
C LYS A 114 -8.48 11.40 -4.66
N LYS A 115 -7.67 11.29 -3.60
CA LYS A 115 -6.45 12.09 -3.45
C LYS A 115 -5.45 11.82 -4.55
N ARG A 116 -5.21 10.54 -4.87
CA ARG A 116 -4.28 10.15 -5.95
C ARG A 116 -4.81 10.55 -7.32
N ASN A 117 -6.12 10.50 -7.51
CA ASN A 117 -6.76 10.98 -8.74
C ASN A 117 -6.61 12.48 -8.91
N ASN A 118 -6.83 13.27 -7.84
CA ASN A 118 -6.58 14.71 -7.83
C ASN A 118 -5.12 15.01 -8.17
N ASP A 119 -4.17 14.34 -7.51
CA ASP A 119 -2.75 14.57 -7.70
C ASP A 119 -2.30 14.21 -9.13
N LEU A 120 -2.80 13.10 -9.68
CA LEU A 120 -2.54 12.71 -11.06
C LEU A 120 -3.05 13.77 -12.04
N ASN A 121 -4.28 14.25 -11.87
CA ASN A 121 -4.87 15.25 -12.77
C ASN A 121 -4.04 16.55 -12.77
N LEU A 122 -3.70 17.06 -11.59
CA LEU A 122 -2.84 18.24 -11.44
C LEU A 122 -1.45 18.00 -12.05
N PHE A 123 -0.88 16.81 -11.87
CA PHE A 123 0.40 16.45 -12.47
C PHE A 123 0.33 16.39 -14.01
N LEU A 124 -0.75 15.86 -14.58
CA LEU A 124 -0.97 15.84 -16.03
C LEU A 124 -1.19 17.25 -16.60
N GLU A 125 -1.85 18.15 -15.87
CA GLU A 125 -1.94 19.57 -16.21
C GLU A 125 -0.56 20.22 -16.24
N ALA A 126 0.25 19.99 -15.20
CA ALA A 126 1.64 20.49 -15.16
C ALA A 126 2.48 19.93 -16.32
N CYS A 127 2.31 18.66 -16.68
CA CYS A 127 2.95 18.06 -17.85
C CYS A 127 2.59 18.80 -19.14
N LYS A 128 1.31 19.13 -19.36
CA LYS A 128 0.87 19.89 -20.56
C LYS A 128 1.53 21.28 -20.64
N ILE A 129 1.67 21.98 -19.52
CA ILE A 129 2.36 23.29 -19.48
C ILE A 129 3.84 23.14 -19.83
N VAL A 130 4.48 22.10 -19.33
CA VAL A 130 5.90 21.84 -19.58
C VAL A 130 6.14 21.40 -21.03
N GLU A 131 5.33 20.49 -21.56
CA GLU A 131 5.37 20.00 -22.94
C GLU A 131 5.20 21.15 -23.94
N ALA A 132 4.27 22.08 -23.67
CA ALA A 132 4.06 23.30 -24.46
C ALA A 132 5.13 24.39 -24.23
N GLN A 133 6.21 24.11 -23.49
CA GLN A 133 7.30 25.05 -23.14
C GLN A 133 6.86 26.32 -22.40
N LYS A 134 5.62 26.40 -21.89
CA LYS A 134 5.08 27.58 -21.21
C LYS A 134 5.75 27.86 -19.86
N HIS A 135 6.31 26.83 -19.23
CA HIS A 135 7.07 26.93 -17.98
C HIS A 135 8.34 27.81 -18.05
N THR A 136 8.75 28.22 -19.26
CA THR A 136 9.91 29.08 -19.50
C THR A 136 9.64 30.58 -19.32
N ASN A 137 8.39 30.98 -19.08
CA ASN A 137 7.99 32.35 -18.76
C ASN A 137 7.30 32.46 -17.39
N LEU A 138 7.20 33.68 -16.86
CA LEU A 138 6.66 33.93 -15.52
C LEU A 138 5.18 33.54 -15.37
N LEU A 139 4.37 33.66 -16.42
CA LEU A 139 2.96 33.30 -16.37
C LEU A 139 2.79 31.79 -16.21
N GLY A 140 3.50 30.99 -17.01
CA GLY A 140 3.47 29.53 -16.90
C GLY A 140 4.03 29.03 -15.56
N GLN A 141 5.01 29.72 -14.97
CA GLN A 141 5.49 29.38 -13.62
C GLN A 141 4.47 29.68 -12.53
N ARG A 142 3.76 30.81 -12.60
CA ARG A 142 2.66 31.12 -11.67
C ARG A 142 1.53 30.10 -11.79
N GLU A 143 1.19 29.68 -13.00
CA GLU A 143 0.21 28.63 -13.24
C GLU A 143 0.64 27.31 -12.56
N LEU A 144 1.91 26.91 -12.72
CA LEU A 144 2.46 25.72 -12.06
C LEU A 144 2.51 25.83 -10.53
N GLU A 145 2.75 27.02 -9.97
CA GLU A 145 2.68 27.25 -8.52
C GLU A 145 1.27 27.02 -7.98
N VAL A 146 0.25 27.52 -8.68
CA VAL A 146 -1.17 27.32 -8.33
C VAL A 146 -1.57 25.85 -8.45
N ILE A 147 -1.13 25.15 -9.51
CA ILE A 147 -1.37 23.71 -9.64
C ILE A 147 -0.68 22.96 -8.49
N SER A 148 0.59 23.27 -8.23
CA SER A 148 1.38 22.64 -7.18
C SER A 148 0.78 22.86 -5.80
N SER A 149 0.14 24.01 -5.51
CA SER A 149 -0.49 24.27 -4.20
C SER A 149 -1.75 23.44 -3.95
N LYS A 150 -2.36 22.87 -5.00
CA LYS A 150 -3.59 22.06 -4.91
C LYS A 150 -3.33 20.55 -4.76
N LEU A 151 -2.07 20.13 -4.80
CA LEU A 151 -1.70 18.73 -4.53
C LEU A 151 -2.19 18.33 -3.13
N SER A 152 -2.70 17.10 -3.00
CA SER A 152 -3.35 16.57 -1.80
C SER A 152 -2.45 16.59 -0.57
N SER A 153 -1.13 16.50 -0.76
CA SER A 153 -0.15 16.62 0.32
C SER A 153 -0.08 18.02 0.94
N LYS A 154 -0.65 19.04 0.28
CA LYS A 154 -0.71 20.44 0.74
C LYS A 154 -2.11 20.87 1.17
N LEU A 155 -3.09 19.98 1.04
CA LEU A 155 -4.47 20.23 1.46
C LEU A 155 -4.67 19.82 2.92
N ASN A 156 -5.55 20.55 3.62
CA ASN A 156 -6.04 20.12 4.93
C ASN A 156 -7.04 18.96 4.78
N LEU A 157 -7.38 18.31 5.90
CA LEU A 157 -8.24 17.12 5.90
C LEU A 157 -9.64 17.37 5.30
N ASP A 158 -10.26 18.52 5.59
CA ASP A 158 -11.60 18.84 5.08
C ASP A 158 -11.59 19.08 3.56
N SER A 159 -10.54 19.73 3.05
CA SER A 159 -10.33 19.89 1.61
C SER A 159 -10.08 18.55 0.92
N LYS A 160 -9.40 17.61 1.58
CA LYS A 160 -9.25 16.24 1.05
C LYS A 160 -10.58 15.49 1.03
N ARG A 161 -11.44 15.69 2.04
CA ARG A 161 -12.76 15.05 2.10
C ARG A 161 -13.67 15.52 0.97
N SER A 162 -13.58 16.79 0.59
CA SER A 162 -14.37 17.38 -0.50
C SER A 162 -13.85 17.11 -1.91
N LEU A 163 -12.71 16.43 -2.06
CA LEU A 163 -12.24 15.97 -3.37
C LEU A 163 -13.30 15.06 -4.03
N PRO A 164 -13.43 15.11 -5.36
CA PRO A 164 -14.43 14.32 -6.07
C PRO A 164 -14.12 12.82 -5.96
N GLU A 165 -15.14 12.04 -5.65
CA GLU A 165 -15.04 10.58 -5.66
C GLU A 165 -14.79 10.05 -7.07
N THR A 166 -14.18 8.87 -7.16
CA THR A 166 -13.82 8.24 -8.42
C THR A 166 -14.84 7.17 -8.79
N PHE A 167 -15.12 7.02 -10.09
CA PHE A 167 -15.95 5.94 -10.61
C PHE A 167 -15.13 4.74 -11.12
N LYS A 168 -13.80 4.74 -10.92
CA LYS A 168 -12.95 3.62 -11.31
C LYS A 168 -13.32 2.38 -10.48
N SER A 169 -13.61 1.29 -11.18
CA SER A 169 -13.91 -0.01 -10.58
C SER A 169 -12.63 -0.66 -10.05
N LEU A 170 -12.76 -1.43 -8.97
CA LEU A 170 -11.64 -2.22 -8.44
C LEU A 170 -11.33 -3.40 -9.37
N ASN A 171 -10.11 -3.43 -9.86
CA ASN A 171 -9.54 -4.53 -10.63
C ASN A 171 -8.69 -5.42 -9.71
N HIS A 172 -8.66 -6.73 -9.93
CA HIS A 172 -7.90 -7.69 -9.12
C HIS A 172 -6.40 -7.37 -8.99
N GLU A 173 -5.74 -6.95 -10.07
CA GLU A 173 -4.34 -6.57 -10.09
C GLU A 173 -4.12 -5.26 -9.33
N TRP A 174 -5.03 -4.30 -9.47
CA TRP A 174 -5.00 -3.08 -8.68
C TRP A 174 -5.16 -3.36 -7.18
N VAL A 175 -6.11 -4.23 -6.80
CA VAL A 175 -6.34 -4.64 -5.40
C VAL A 175 -5.12 -5.37 -4.82
N ARG A 176 -4.47 -6.20 -5.63
CA ARG A 176 -3.19 -6.84 -5.30
C ARG A 176 -2.10 -5.78 -5.07
N GLY A 177 -1.97 -4.80 -5.97
CA GLY A 177 -1.01 -3.70 -5.86
C GLY A 177 -1.20 -2.86 -4.60
N ILE A 178 -2.42 -2.39 -4.32
CA ILE A 178 -2.68 -1.62 -3.09
C ILE A 178 -2.50 -2.48 -1.83
N THR A 179 -2.75 -3.79 -1.91
CA THR A 179 -2.48 -4.70 -0.79
C THR A 179 -0.98 -4.82 -0.55
N ASP A 180 -0.15 -4.91 -1.59
CA ASP A 180 1.31 -4.92 -1.46
C ASP A 180 1.87 -3.62 -0.85
N ALA A 181 1.20 -2.49 -1.07
CA ALA A 181 1.53 -1.25 -0.37
C ALA A 181 0.98 -1.24 1.07
N GLU A 182 -0.35 -1.23 1.22
CA GLU A 182 -1.04 -0.83 2.46
C GLU A 182 -1.70 -2.00 3.22
N GLY A 183 -1.66 -3.21 2.65
CA GLY A 183 -2.26 -4.39 3.26
C GLY A 183 -1.52 -4.86 4.51
N ASN A 184 -2.23 -5.58 5.38
CA ASN A 184 -1.63 -6.20 6.55
C ASN A 184 -2.27 -7.55 6.83
N PHE A 185 -1.45 -8.58 6.92
CA PHE A 185 -1.83 -9.93 7.35
C PHE A 185 -1.24 -10.15 8.74
N ASN A 186 -2.09 -10.24 9.76
CA ASN A 186 -1.66 -10.37 11.14
C ASN A 186 -2.51 -11.37 11.92
N PHE A 187 -1.88 -12.10 12.83
CA PHE A 187 -2.58 -12.86 13.85
C PHE A 187 -1.94 -12.67 15.22
N SER A 188 -2.74 -12.80 16.27
CA SER A 188 -2.32 -12.60 17.65
C SER A 188 -2.84 -13.72 18.54
N ILE A 189 -2.01 -14.16 19.47
CA ILE A 189 -2.36 -15.16 20.49
C ILE A 189 -2.62 -14.40 21.80
N TYR A 190 -3.80 -14.58 22.38
CA TYR A 190 -4.22 -13.94 23.62
C TYR A 190 -4.52 -15.00 24.67
N THR A 191 -4.11 -14.74 25.91
CA THR A 191 -4.56 -15.56 27.04
C THR A 191 -5.82 -14.94 27.62
N ARG A 192 -6.94 -15.67 27.58
CA ARG A 192 -8.17 -15.23 28.23
C ARG A 192 -7.99 -15.41 29.74
N LYS A 193 -8.07 -14.31 30.49
CA LYS A 193 -8.28 -14.37 31.94
C LYS A 193 -9.76 -14.69 32.15
N ASP A 194 -10.07 -15.77 32.85
CA ASP A 194 -11.46 -16.05 33.21
C ASP A 194 -11.99 -14.95 34.14
N LYS A 195 -13.18 -14.43 33.83
CA LYS A 195 -13.89 -13.43 34.66
C LYS A 195 -14.72 -14.08 35.76
N THR A 196 -14.60 -15.39 35.97
CA THR A 196 -15.32 -16.17 36.97
C THR A 196 -14.38 -16.60 38.09
N SER A 197 -14.00 -15.65 38.94
CA SER A 197 -13.44 -15.93 40.28
C SER A 197 -14.18 -15.09 41.33
N SER A 198 -15.50 -15.04 41.20
CA SER A 198 -16.40 -14.49 42.22
C SER A 198 -17.71 -15.28 42.21
N ASN A 199 -17.65 -16.56 42.58
CA ASN A 199 -18.79 -17.26 43.16
C ASN A 199 -18.23 -18.30 44.14
N ILE A 200 -18.62 -18.12 45.40
CA ILE A 200 -18.35 -19.01 46.52
C ILE A 200 -19.17 -20.29 46.29
N GLY A 201 -18.51 -21.44 46.14
CA GLY A 201 -19.20 -22.74 46.08
C GLY A 201 -18.36 -23.85 45.47
N THR A 202 -17.83 -24.71 46.34
CA THR A 202 -17.18 -26.02 46.13
C THR A 202 -15.91 -26.08 45.27
N PRO A 203 -14.78 -26.59 45.82
CA PRO A 203 -13.58 -26.88 45.05
C PRO A 203 -13.75 -28.22 44.32
N GLU A 204 -14.36 -28.20 43.14
CA GLU A 204 -13.99 -29.22 42.14
C GLU A 204 -12.58 -28.89 41.63
N PRO A 205 -11.76 -29.88 41.22
CA PRO A 205 -10.44 -29.63 40.68
C PRO A 205 -10.59 -28.76 39.43
N ASP A 206 -10.33 -27.48 39.65
CA ASP A 206 -10.33 -26.41 38.67
C ASP A 206 -9.32 -26.80 37.58
N ASN A 207 -9.80 -27.36 36.47
CA ASN A 207 -9.06 -27.45 35.22
C ASN A 207 -8.95 -26.03 34.64
N ASN A 208 -8.27 -25.15 35.39
CA ASN A 208 -8.07 -23.73 35.14
C ASN A 208 -7.01 -23.57 34.05
N TYR A 209 -7.29 -24.12 32.88
CA TYR A 209 -6.51 -23.89 31.67
C TYR A 209 -6.88 -22.51 31.16
N ASN A 210 -6.02 -21.54 31.46
CA ASN A 210 -5.94 -20.25 30.77
C ASN A 210 -6.14 -20.46 29.25
N LYS A 211 -7.37 -20.26 28.75
CA LYS A 211 -7.70 -20.60 27.37
C LYS A 211 -7.07 -19.56 26.45
N LYS A 212 -6.07 -20.00 25.68
CA LYS A 212 -5.45 -19.16 24.65
C LYS A 212 -6.35 -19.08 23.42
N GLU A 213 -6.62 -17.87 22.94
CA GLU A 213 -7.37 -17.60 21.72
C GLU A 213 -6.45 -17.02 20.65
N VAL A 214 -6.71 -17.35 19.38
CA VAL A 214 -5.96 -16.81 18.24
C VAL A 214 -6.89 -15.93 17.39
N ILE A 215 -6.55 -14.66 17.26
CA ILE A 215 -7.33 -13.69 16.48
C ILE A 215 -6.58 -13.39 15.19
N PHE A 216 -7.28 -13.51 14.06
CA PHE A 216 -6.75 -13.19 12.73
C PHE A 216 -7.32 -11.86 12.26
N ARG A 217 -6.52 -11.10 11.53
CA ARG A 217 -6.91 -9.86 10.88
C ARG A 217 -6.18 -9.71 9.55
N PHE A 218 -6.95 -9.66 8.47
CA PHE A 218 -6.54 -8.98 7.25
C PHE A 218 -7.07 -7.55 7.28
N SER A 219 -6.25 -6.56 6.92
CA SER A 219 -6.71 -5.17 6.85
C SER A 219 -6.00 -4.36 5.79
N ILE A 220 -6.69 -3.34 5.26
CA ILE A 220 -6.10 -2.24 4.47
C ILE A 220 -6.46 -0.94 5.17
N VAL A 221 -5.47 -0.08 5.40
CA VAL A 221 -5.61 1.18 6.14
C VAL A 221 -5.42 2.36 5.18
N GLN A 222 -6.25 3.39 5.33
CA GLN A 222 -6.05 4.68 4.67
C GLN A 222 -6.53 5.86 5.51
N GLU A 223 -6.22 7.08 5.07
CA GLU A 223 -6.79 8.29 5.67
C GLU A 223 -8.32 8.22 5.60
N ASN A 224 -9.02 8.66 6.66
CA ASN A 224 -10.49 8.63 6.71
C ASN A 224 -11.17 9.44 5.59
N SER A 225 -10.45 10.33 4.91
CA SER A 225 -10.97 10.95 3.68
C SER A 225 -11.25 9.94 2.56
N GLU A 226 -10.59 8.77 2.54
CA GLU A 226 -10.74 7.70 1.54
C GLU A 226 -11.73 6.59 1.99
N ILE A 227 -12.65 6.87 2.92
CA ILE A 227 -13.60 5.88 3.45
C ILE A 227 -14.46 5.22 2.36
N THR A 228 -14.81 5.97 1.30
CA THR A 228 -15.56 5.46 0.14
C THR A 228 -14.81 4.33 -0.56
N PHE A 229 -13.50 4.47 -0.75
CA PHE A 229 -12.64 3.41 -1.28
C PHE A 229 -12.64 2.18 -0.37
N LEU A 230 -12.52 2.37 0.94
CA LEU A 230 -12.53 1.25 1.89
C LEU A 230 -13.86 0.49 1.85
N ASN A 231 -14.99 1.18 1.65
CA ASN A 231 -16.28 0.54 1.45
C ASN A 231 -16.33 -0.27 0.14
N LYS A 232 -15.73 0.24 -0.97
CA LYS A 232 -15.61 -0.54 -2.22
C LYS A 232 -14.86 -1.86 -2.01
N LEU A 233 -13.90 -1.93 -1.08
CA LEU A 233 -13.24 -3.20 -0.75
C LEU A 233 -14.20 -4.23 -0.12
N THR A 234 -15.17 -3.79 0.68
CA THR A 234 -16.20 -4.69 1.24
C THR A 234 -17.06 -5.31 0.15
N GLU A 235 -17.41 -4.51 -0.88
CA GLU A 235 -18.17 -4.96 -2.04
C GLU A 235 -17.34 -5.90 -2.92
N PHE A 236 -16.07 -5.55 -3.17
CA PHE A 236 -15.14 -6.32 -3.98
C PHE A 236 -14.88 -7.71 -3.39
N PHE A 237 -14.48 -7.78 -2.12
CA PHE A 237 -14.24 -9.05 -1.44
C PHE A 237 -15.54 -9.75 -1.01
N LYS A 238 -16.67 -9.04 -1.05
CA LYS A 238 -17.99 -9.48 -0.53
C LYS A 238 -17.91 -9.91 0.94
N CYS A 239 -17.04 -9.28 1.72
CA CYS A 239 -16.83 -9.54 3.15
C CYS A 239 -16.11 -8.38 3.83
N GLY A 240 -15.95 -8.50 5.15
CA GLY A 240 -15.25 -7.51 5.94
C GLY A 240 -16.11 -6.31 6.29
N ASN A 241 -15.55 -5.43 7.10
CA ASN A 241 -16.22 -4.23 7.57
C ASN A 241 -15.24 -3.05 7.55
N VAL A 242 -15.78 -1.84 7.46
CA VAL A 242 -15.02 -0.60 7.54
C VAL A 242 -15.30 0.09 8.87
N HIS A 243 -14.25 0.56 9.52
CA HIS A 243 -14.34 1.36 10.75
C HIS A 243 -13.24 2.41 10.78
N ILE A 244 -13.36 3.37 11.70
CA ILE A 244 -12.32 4.36 11.98
C ILE A 244 -11.55 3.88 13.21
N ASP A 245 -10.23 3.86 13.15
CA ASP A 245 -9.38 3.48 14.28
C ASP A 245 -9.21 4.63 15.29
N SER A 246 -8.56 4.33 16.42
CA SER A 246 -8.34 5.33 17.48
C SER A 246 -7.44 6.48 17.07
N LYS A 247 -6.73 6.38 15.94
CA LYS A 247 -5.87 7.43 15.37
C LYS A 247 -6.59 8.23 14.29
N GLY A 248 -7.85 7.93 14.00
CA GLY A 248 -8.65 8.60 12.98
C GLY A 248 -8.39 8.09 11.56
N GLY A 249 -7.68 6.97 11.38
CA GLY A 249 -7.52 6.30 10.09
C GLY A 249 -8.73 5.43 9.76
N GLY A 250 -9.13 5.38 8.50
CA GLY A 250 -10.11 4.42 8.01
C GLY A 250 -9.46 3.04 7.83
N VAL A 251 -10.18 1.99 8.22
CA VAL A 251 -9.68 0.61 8.19
C VAL A 251 -10.74 -0.31 7.60
N PHE A 252 -10.43 -0.91 6.46
CA PHE A 252 -11.12 -2.12 5.99
C PHE A 252 -10.51 -3.32 6.74
N THR A 253 -11.34 -4.20 7.32
CA THR A 253 -10.86 -5.36 8.08
C THR A 253 -11.70 -6.60 7.84
N VAL A 254 -11.04 -7.76 7.78
CA VAL A 254 -11.66 -9.10 7.80
C VAL A 254 -11.05 -9.89 8.95
N ASN A 255 -11.88 -10.20 9.95
CA ASN A 255 -11.46 -10.98 11.13
C ASN A 255 -12.14 -12.36 11.22
N ASN A 256 -13.24 -12.55 10.49
CA ASN A 256 -13.99 -13.80 10.51
C ASN A 256 -13.18 -14.90 9.81
N ARG A 257 -12.85 -15.97 10.54
CA ARG A 257 -12.03 -17.08 10.00
C ARG A 257 -12.63 -17.75 8.77
N LYS A 258 -13.96 -17.90 8.69
CA LYS A 258 -14.63 -18.48 7.52
C LYS A 258 -14.50 -17.59 6.30
N GLU A 259 -14.65 -16.27 6.46
CA GLU A 259 -14.48 -15.31 5.37
C GLU A 259 -13.02 -15.21 4.93
N LEU A 260 -12.08 -15.24 5.89
CA LEU A 260 -10.65 -15.30 5.59
C LEU A 260 -10.34 -16.55 4.73
N GLN A 261 -10.79 -17.73 5.17
CA GLN A 261 -10.55 -18.99 4.46
C GLN A 261 -11.22 -19.05 3.08
N SER A 262 -12.47 -18.59 2.96
CA SER A 262 -13.26 -18.76 1.73
C SER A 262 -13.13 -17.63 0.72
N LYS A 263 -12.66 -16.44 1.13
CA LYS A 263 -12.61 -15.24 0.26
C LYS A 263 -11.22 -14.63 0.18
N ILE A 264 -10.56 -14.40 1.32
CA ILE A 264 -9.26 -13.70 1.35
C ILE A 264 -8.10 -14.60 0.92
N ILE A 265 -7.99 -15.80 1.50
CA ILE A 265 -6.92 -16.75 1.13
C ILE A 265 -6.96 -17.08 -0.38
N PRO A 266 -8.11 -17.50 -0.96
CA PRO A 266 -8.15 -17.87 -2.37
C PRO A 266 -7.84 -16.69 -3.31
N PHE A 267 -8.19 -15.46 -2.91
CA PHE A 267 -7.84 -14.29 -3.71
C PHE A 267 -6.32 -14.13 -3.85
N PHE A 268 -5.58 -14.15 -2.74
CA PHE A 268 -4.12 -13.94 -2.76
C PHE A 268 -3.31 -15.18 -3.16
N GLU A 269 -3.92 -16.36 -3.19
CA GLU A 269 -3.36 -17.54 -3.88
C GLU A 269 -3.39 -17.37 -5.40
N ASN A 270 -4.47 -16.79 -5.95
CA ASN A 270 -4.60 -16.55 -7.39
C ASN A 270 -3.97 -15.24 -7.85
N ASN A 271 -3.71 -14.31 -6.94
CA ASN A 271 -3.17 -12.97 -7.20
C ASN A 271 -1.95 -12.74 -6.29
N GLU A 272 -0.84 -13.38 -6.63
CA GLU A 272 0.34 -13.49 -5.77
C GLU A 272 1.00 -12.13 -5.48
N LEU A 273 1.15 -11.79 -4.20
CA LEU A 273 1.84 -10.57 -3.75
C LEU A 273 3.33 -10.55 -4.18
N GLN A 274 3.86 -9.38 -4.47
CA GLN A 274 5.19 -9.17 -5.06
C GLN A 274 6.21 -8.62 -4.07
N THR A 275 5.75 -8.06 -2.95
CA THR A 275 6.61 -7.57 -1.87
C THR A 275 6.92 -8.67 -0.84
N ILE A 276 7.70 -8.34 0.19
CA ILE A 276 7.88 -9.19 1.38
C ILE A 276 6.55 -9.54 2.07
N LYS A 277 5.48 -8.79 1.80
CA LYS A 277 4.14 -9.07 2.33
C LYS A 277 3.58 -10.41 1.87
N LYS A 278 4.07 -10.96 0.74
CA LYS A 278 3.84 -12.37 0.35
C LYS A 278 4.22 -13.33 1.47
N HIS A 279 5.38 -13.15 2.10
CA HIS A 279 5.81 -14.00 3.21
C HIS A 279 4.86 -13.85 4.41
N SER A 280 4.45 -12.63 4.75
CA SER A 280 3.45 -12.39 5.81
C SER A 280 2.11 -13.08 5.52
N PHE A 281 1.65 -13.05 4.28
CA PHE A 281 0.45 -13.76 3.84
C PHE A 281 0.59 -15.28 3.99
N LEU A 282 1.73 -15.85 3.60
CA LEU A 282 1.98 -17.30 3.73
C LEU A 282 1.99 -17.75 5.19
N CYS A 283 2.65 -17.00 6.08
CA CYS A 283 2.65 -17.29 7.53
C CYS A 283 1.25 -17.15 8.13
N PHE A 284 0.50 -16.11 7.74
CA PHE A 284 -0.89 -15.91 8.13
C PHE A 284 -1.79 -17.08 7.69
N LYS A 285 -1.64 -17.54 6.44
CA LYS A 285 -2.39 -18.69 5.90
C LYS A 285 -2.08 -19.96 6.70
N LYS A 286 -0.80 -20.29 6.89
CA LYS A 286 -0.39 -21.48 7.67
C LYS A 286 -0.96 -21.45 9.10
N ALA A 287 -0.90 -20.29 9.75
CA ALA A 287 -1.46 -20.11 11.09
C ALA A 287 -2.98 -20.32 11.11
N LEU A 288 -3.68 -19.81 10.10
CA LEU A 288 -5.13 -20.00 9.95
C LEU A 288 -5.48 -21.48 9.75
N ASP A 289 -4.72 -22.19 8.91
CA ASP A 289 -4.91 -23.62 8.65
C ASP A 289 -4.71 -24.46 9.93
N ILE A 290 -3.68 -24.17 10.74
CA ILE A 290 -3.50 -24.81 12.07
C ILE A 290 -4.75 -24.62 12.92
N CYS A 291 -5.32 -23.41 12.94
CA CYS A 291 -6.47 -23.08 13.76
C CYS A 291 -7.81 -23.64 13.25
N LEU A 292 -7.91 -23.98 11.96
CA LEU A 292 -9.12 -24.52 11.34
C LEU A 292 -9.14 -26.06 11.37
N ASN A 293 -7.99 -26.70 11.23
CA ASN A 293 -7.86 -28.16 11.21
C ASN A 293 -7.89 -28.79 12.60
N ASN A 294 -7.79 -27.98 13.67
CA ASN A 294 -7.74 -28.45 15.05
C ASN A 294 -8.92 -27.90 15.85
N LYS A 295 -9.79 -28.80 16.34
CA LYS A 295 -10.90 -28.42 17.24
C LYS A 295 -10.40 -27.86 18.57
N VAL A 296 -9.27 -28.37 19.06
CA VAL A 296 -8.58 -27.92 20.28
C VAL A 296 -7.12 -27.72 19.95
N LEU A 297 -6.55 -26.58 20.37
CA LEU A 297 -5.13 -26.30 20.19
C LEU A 297 -4.33 -26.82 21.39
N MET A 298 -3.29 -27.60 21.11
CA MET A 298 -2.33 -28.10 22.09
C MET A 298 -1.13 -27.14 22.17
N ASP A 299 -0.26 -27.32 23.16
CA ASP A 299 0.93 -26.47 23.34
C ASP A 299 1.83 -26.43 22.10
N ILE A 300 2.00 -27.57 21.41
CA ILE A 300 2.76 -27.62 20.16
C ILE A 300 2.16 -26.73 19.07
N HIS A 301 0.83 -26.60 19.01
CA HIS A 301 0.19 -25.70 18.04
C HIS A 301 0.47 -24.24 18.39
N TYR A 302 0.48 -23.87 19.68
CA TYR A 302 0.84 -22.51 20.08
C TYR A 302 2.31 -22.20 19.86
N GLN A 303 3.22 -23.17 20.03
CA GLN A 303 4.63 -23.03 19.69
C GLN A 303 4.80 -22.72 18.20
N ASN A 304 4.19 -23.54 17.32
CA ASN A 304 4.23 -23.31 15.87
C ASN A 304 3.65 -21.94 15.47
N LEU A 305 2.60 -21.47 16.15
CA LEU A 305 2.01 -20.16 15.88
C LEU A 305 2.94 -19.01 16.31
N GLU A 306 3.66 -19.13 17.43
CA GLU A 306 4.65 -18.12 17.84
C GLU A 306 5.86 -18.11 16.89
N GLU A 307 6.30 -19.28 16.41
CA GLU A 307 7.36 -19.38 15.39
C GLU A 307 6.97 -18.63 14.11
N LEU A 308 5.78 -18.89 13.55
CA LEU A 308 5.27 -18.20 12.35
C LEU A 308 5.17 -16.67 12.55
N LYS A 309 4.85 -16.24 13.77
CA LYS A 309 4.74 -14.83 14.11
C LYS A 309 6.12 -14.16 14.23
N ASN A 310 7.12 -14.87 14.75
CA ASN A 310 8.49 -14.39 14.81
C ASN A 310 9.13 -14.35 13.41
N ASP A 311 8.92 -15.39 12.60
CA ASP A 311 9.37 -15.46 11.19
C ASP A 311 8.87 -14.24 10.38
N THR A 312 7.61 -13.85 10.58
CA THR A 312 7.04 -12.66 9.95
C THR A 312 7.73 -11.35 10.37
N LYS A 313 8.25 -11.26 11.60
CA LYS A 313 8.95 -10.06 12.10
C LYS A 313 10.39 -10.02 11.62
N GLU A 314 11.11 -11.13 11.73
CA GLU A 314 12.51 -11.24 11.33
C GLU A 314 12.69 -10.96 9.84
N ASN A 315 11.77 -11.43 9.00
CA ASN A 315 11.80 -11.14 7.56
C ASN A 315 11.41 -9.69 7.20
N ARG A 316 11.00 -8.84 8.15
CA ARG A 316 10.67 -7.43 7.89
C ARG A 316 11.79 -6.47 8.32
N GLU A 317 12.79 -6.94 9.05
CA GLU A 317 13.96 -6.17 9.52
C GLU A 317 15.15 -6.30 8.57
#